data_AF-R9LUA8-F1
#
_entry.id   AF-R9LUA8-F1
#
_cell.length_a   1.000
_cell.length_b   1.000
_cell.length_c   1.000
_cell.angle_alpha   90.00
_cell.angle_beta   90.00
_cell.angle_gamma   90.00
#
_symmetry.space_group_name_H-M   'P 1'
#
loop_
_entity.id
_entity.type
_entity.pdbx_description
1 polymer ?
#
loop_
_entity_poly.entity_id
_entity_poly.type
_entity_poly.pdbx_seq_one_letter_code
_entity_poly.pdbx_strand_id
1 'polypeptide(L)'
;MNQKTVSYRTYSLALSKLQAELDLDRTITVYDMGSNFGNEPIRLGVNWSAIGTVPASEAVDFAQRLMDAAKAAEGFEYNGYVVTYGEG
;
A
#
# COMPACT_ATOMS: atom_id res chain seq x y z
N MET A 1 -24.14 9.88 -3.96
CA MET A 1 -23.58 8.52 -3.90
C MET A 1 -23.27 8.23 -2.45
N ASN A 2 -23.66 7.07 -1.91
CA ASN A 2 -23.33 6.72 -0.53
C ASN A 2 -21.82 6.45 -0.45
N GLN A 3 -21.14 7.18 0.42
CA GLN A 3 -19.71 7.02 0.71
C GLN A 3 -19.49 5.69 1.42
N LYS A 4 -18.60 4.84 0.90
CA LYS A 4 -18.24 3.58 1.56
C LYS A 4 -17.28 3.86 2.71
N THR A 5 -17.50 3.20 3.84
CA THR A 5 -16.68 3.35 5.04
C THR A 5 -16.10 2.03 5.50
N VAL A 6 -14.94 2.07 6.15
CA VAL A 6 -14.29 0.92 6.80
C VAL A 6 -13.78 1.34 8.17
N SER A 7 -13.87 0.47 9.17
CA SER A 7 -13.30 0.77 10.49
C SER A 7 -11.77 0.85 10.39
N TYR A 8 -11.16 1.73 11.20
CA TYR A 8 -9.70 1.82 11.28
C TYR A 8 -9.05 0.47 11.57
N ARG A 9 -9.64 -0.34 12.46
CA ARG A 9 -9.12 -1.67 12.80
C ARG A 9 -9.11 -2.61 11.59
N THR A 10 -10.21 -2.67 10.85
CA THR A 10 -10.32 -3.53 9.65
C THR A 10 -9.35 -3.09 8.57
N TYR A 11 -9.31 -1.79 8.27
CA TYR A 11 -8.38 -1.21 7.32
C TYR A 11 -6.92 -1.47 7.71
N SER A 12 -6.57 -1.23 8.98
CA SER A 12 -5.19 -1.40 9.47
C SER A 12 -4.75 -2.85 9.38
N LEU A 13 -5.61 -3.81 9.71
CA LEU A 13 -5.29 -5.24 9.57
C LEU A 13 -5.07 -5.64 8.12
N ALA A 14 -5.90 -5.17 7.19
CA ALA A 14 -5.76 -5.47 5.78
C ALA A 14 -4.47 -4.85 5.19
N LEU A 15 -4.15 -3.60 5.55
CA LEU A 15 -2.91 -2.96 5.12
C LEU A 15 -1.67 -3.70 5.68
N SER A 16 -1.68 -4.05 6.97
CA SER A 16 -0.58 -4.82 7.57
C SER A 16 -0.40 -6.20 6.91
N LYS A 17 -1.50 -6.87 6.56
CA LYS A 17 -1.45 -8.14 5.84
C LYS A 17 -0.83 -7.97 4.45
N LEU A 18 -1.28 -6.99 3.67
CA LEU A 18 -0.72 -6.69 2.35
C LEU A 18 0.79 -6.42 2.42
N GLN A 19 1.21 -5.62 3.41
CA GLN A 19 2.63 -5.30 3.62
C GLN A 19 3.46 -6.53 4.00
N ALA A 20 2.91 -7.44 4.80
CA ALA A 20 3.58 -8.69 5.17
C ALA A 20 3.68 -9.68 4.00
N GLU A 21 2.65 -9.79 3.15
CA GLU A 21 2.64 -10.68 1.98
C GLU A 21 3.66 -10.27 0.91
N LEU A 22 3.95 -8.98 0.80
CA LEU A 22 4.92 -8.49 -0.16
C LEU A 22 6.38 -8.72 0.29
N ASP A 23 6.62 -9.15 1.55
CA ASP A 23 7.94 -9.45 2.17
C ASP A 23 9.05 -8.50 1.71
N LEU A 24 8.74 -7.20 1.70
CA LEU A 24 9.63 -6.22 1.10
C LEU A 24 10.78 -5.96 2.07
N ASP A 25 12.02 -6.15 1.62
CA ASP A 25 13.30 -5.91 2.31
C ASP A 25 13.54 -4.43 2.74
N ARG A 26 12.47 -3.65 2.92
CA ARG A 26 12.41 -2.20 3.14
C ARG A 26 12.80 -1.35 1.94
N THR A 27 13.23 -1.92 0.81
CA THR A 27 13.53 -1.12 -0.39
C THR A 27 12.28 -0.68 -1.14
N ILE A 28 11.21 -1.47 -1.11
CA ILE A 28 9.89 -1.12 -1.64
C ILE A 28 8.91 -1.21 -0.47
N THR A 29 7.92 -0.34 -0.38
CA THR A 29 6.91 -0.40 0.68
C THR A 29 5.62 0.22 0.17
N VAL A 30 4.48 -0.36 0.53
CA VAL A 30 3.16 0.20 0.23
C VAL A 30 2.69 1.03 1.43
N TYR A 31 2.27 2.26 1.18
CA TYR A 31 1.75 3.17 2.21
C TYR A 31 0.41 3.76 1.82
N ASP A 32 -0.37 4.14 2.82
CA ASP A 32 -1.48 5.05 2.63
C ASP A 32 -0.95 6.47 2.37
N MET A 33 -1.50 7.13 1.35
CA MET A 33 -1.14 8.50 0.94
C MET A 33 -1.77 9.61 1.81
N GLY A 34 -2.18 9.28 3.03
CA GLY A 34 -2.56 10.23 4.06
C GLY A 34 -4.06 10.35 4.28
N SER A 35 -4.83 9.28 4.04
CA SER A 35 -6.27 9.24 4.30
C SER A 35 -6.59 9.61 5.76
N ASN A 36 -5.79 9.11 6.71
CA ASN A 36 -5.88 9.42 8.13
C ASN A 36 -5.52 10.89 8.49
N PHE A 37 -4.98 11.65 7.53
CA PHE A 37 -4.61 13.06 7.69
C PHE A 37 -5.51 14.00 6.85
N GLY A 38 -6.69 13.53 6.43
CA GLY A 38 -7.66 14.31 5.67
C GLY A 38 -7.52 14.22 4.15
N ASN A 39 -6.57 13.45 3.61
CA ASN A 39 -6.48 13.17 2.17
C ASN A 39 -7.42 12.03 1.74
N GLU A 40 -8.64 12.05 2.26
CA GLU A 40 -9.66 11.07 1.91
C GLU A 40 -10.02 11.13 0.41
N PRO A 41 -10.45 10.00 -0.19
CA PRO A 41 -10.53 8.66 0.40
C PRO A 41 -9.17 7.94 0.46
N ILE A 42 -9.15 6.77 1.09
CA ILE A 42 -7.99 5.86 1.11
C ILE A 42 -7.46 5.66 -0.31
N ARG A 43 -6.15 5.90 -0.46
CA ARG A 43 -5.37 5.64 -1.66
C ARG A 43 -4.03 5.11 -1.23
N LEU A 44 -3.72 3.86 -1.59
CA LEU A 44 -2.39 3.33 -1.39
C LEU A 44 -1.44 3.81 -2.50
N GLY A 45 -0.20 4.04 -2.13
CA GLY A 45 0.91 4.35 -3.02
C GLY A 45 2.11 3.45 -2.74
N VAL A 46 3.01 3.36 -3.70
CA VAL A 46 4.27 2.62 -3.56
C VAL A 46 5.40 3.59 -3.32
N ASN A 47 6.11 3.42 -2.21
CA ASN A 47 7.36 4.10 -1.91
C ASN A 47 8.51 3.13 -2.20
N TRP A 48 9.58 3.61 -2.82
CA TRP A 48 10.78 2.79 -3.03
C TRP A 48 12.06 3.59 -2.88
N SER A 49 13.11 2.92 -2.45
CA SER A 49 14.47 3.45 -2.33
C SER A 49 15.30 3.07 -3.54
N ALA A 50 16.34 3.85 -3.82
CA ALA A 50 17.33 3.47 -4.81
C ALA A 50 18.09 2.21 -4.34
N ILE A 51 18.29 1.24 -5.25
CA ILE A 51 19.15 0.06 -5.01
C ILE A 51 20.59 0.27 -5.48
N GLY A 52 20.89 1.45 -6.03
CA GLY A 52 22.21 1.79 -6.56
C GLY A 52 22.50 1.18 -7.93
N THR A 53 23.79 1.06 -8.25
CA THR A 53 24.27 0.41 -9.48
C THR A 53 24.47 -1.08 -9.21
N VAL A 54 23.65 -1.91 -9.84
CA VAL A 54 23.62 -3.37 -9.65
C VAL A 54 23.76 -4.09 -11.00
N PRO A 55 24.04 -5.41 -11.02
CA PRO A 55 23.97 -6.21 -12.23
C PRO A 55 22.59 -6.12 -12.91
N ALA A 56 22.55 -6.27 -14.23
CA ALA A 56 21.32 -6.15 -15.01
C ALA A 56 20.20 -7.11 -14.56
N SER A 57 20.56 -8.33 -14.15
CA SER A 57 19.59 -9.30 -13.63
C SER A 57 18.92 -8.82 -12.33
N GLU A 58 19.69 -8.24 -11.42
CA GLU A 58 19.17 -7.72 -10.15
C GLU A 58 18.27 -6.50 -10.36
N ALA A 59 18.61 -5.65 -11.34
CA ALA A 59 17.75 -4.54 -11.74
C ALA A 59 16.39 -5.03 -12.29
N VAL A 60 16.38 -6.11 -13.08
CA VAL A 60 15.14 -6.74 -13.59
C VAL A 60 14.31 -7.30 -12.44
N ASP A 61 14.94 -8.03 -11.51
CA ASP A 61 14.25 -8.61 -10.35
C ASP A 61 13.64 -7.52 -9.45
N PHE A 62 14.34 -6.41 -9.25
CA PHE A 62 13.81 -5.26 -8.53
C PHE A 62 12.61 -4.61 -9.26
N ALA A 63 12.72 -4.41 -10.57
CA ALA A 63 11.62 -3.86 -11.37
C ALA A 63 10.37 -4.75 -11.29
N GLN A 64 10.53 -6.07 -11.31
CA GLN A 64 9.41 -7.01 -11.16
C GLN A 64 8.74 -6.88 -9.79
N ARG A 65 9.51 -6.86 -8.70
CA ARG A 65 8.98 -6.62 -7.34
C ARG A 65 8.23 -5.29 -7.23
N LEU A 66 8.74 -4.23 -7.87
CA LEU A 66 8.09 -2.92 -7.89
C LEU A 66 6.75 -2.97 -8.64
N MET A 67 6.69 -3.67 -9.77
CA MET A 67 5.44 -3.87 -10.51
C MET A 67 4.41 -4.65 -9.71
N ASP A 68 4.84 -5.68 -8.99
CA ASP A 68 3.95 -6.50 -8.17
C ASP A 68 3.39 -5.70 -6.98
N ALA A 69 4.24 -4.90 -6.31
CA ALA A 69 3.80 -3.97 -5.28
C ALA A 69 2.81 -2.91 -5.83
N ALA A 70 3.03 -2.40 -7.05
CA ALA A 70 2.12 -1.44 -7.68
C ALA A 70 0.74 -2.03 -7.96
N LYS A 71 0.68 -3.25 -8.52
CA LYS A 71 -0.59 -3.96 -8.74
C LYS A 71 -1.32 -4.25 -7.42
N ALA A 72 -0.57 -4.64 -6.40
CA ALA A 72 -1.11 -4.93 -5.08
C ALA A 72 -1.69 -3.67 -4.42
N ALA A 73 -1.01 -2.54 -4.52
CA ALA A 73 -1.50 -1.24 -4.02
C ALA A 73 -2.74 -0.76 -4.79
N GLU A 74 -2.77 -0.90 -6.12
CA GLU A 74 -3.92 -0.55 -6.95
C GLU A 74 -5.16 -1.40 -6.62
N GLY A 75 -4.96 -2.72 -6.45
CA GLY A 75 -6.00 -3.69 -6.16
C GLY A 75 -6.46 -3.75 -4.70
N PHE A 76 -5.97 -2.87 -3.82
CA PHE A 76 -6.32 -2.90 -2.40
C PHE A 76 -7.83 -2.67 -2.17
N GLU A 77 -8.45 -3.57 -1.41
CA GLU A 77 -9.91 -3.66 -1.29
C GLU A 77 -10.60 -2.41 -0.73
N TYR A 78 -9.88 -1.57 0.03
CA TYR A 78 -10.41 -0.35 0.64
C TYR A 78 -9.99 0.93 -0.09
N ASN A 79 -9.34 0.85 -1.25
CA ASN A 79 -9.14 2.05 -2.08
C ASN A 79 -10.50 2.71 -2.38
N GLY A 80 -10.60 4.02 -2.17
CA GLY A 80 -11.85 4.78 -2.32
C GLY A 80 -12.81 4.75 -1.12
N TYR A 81 -12.49 4.01 -0.05
CA TYR A 81 -13.25 4.03 1.21
C TYR A 81 -12.78 5.17 2.12
N VAL A 82 -13.61 5.55 3.08
CA VAL A 82 -13.24 6.46 4.17
C VAL A 82 -13.12 5.72 5.49
N VAL A 83 -12.04 5.99 6.21
CA VAL A 83 -11.76 5.37 7.51
C VAL A 83 -12.65 5.97 8.58
N THR A 84 -13.28 5.13 9.41
CA THR A 84 -14.01 5.57 10.60
C THR A 84 -13.29 5.12 11.88
N TYR A 85 -13.25 6.01 12.87
CA TYR A 85 -12.55 5.79 14.15
C TYR A 85 -13.50 5.49 15.33
N GLY A 86 -14.80 5.32 15.06
CA GLY A 86 -15.83 5.01 16.07
C GLY A 86 -15.85 3.52 16.49
N GLU A 87 -16.39 3.26 17.68
CA GLU A 87 -16.37 1.97 18.38
C GLU A 87 -16.98 0.82 17.53
N GLY A 88 -16.22 -0.27 17.43
CA GLY A 88 -16.74 -1.57 17.02
C GLY A 88 -17.41 -2.31 18.18
#